data_AF-A0A958ZLZ9-F1
#
_entry.id   AF-A0A958ZLZ9-F1
#
_cell.length_a   1.000
_cell.length_b   1.000
_cell.length_c   1.000
_cell.angle_alpha   90.00
_cell.angle_beta   90.00
_cell.angle_gamma   90.00
#
_symmetry.space_group_name_H-M   'P 1'
#
loop_
_entity.id
_entity.type
_entity.pdbx_description
1 polymer ?
#
loop_
_entity_poly.entity_id
_entity_poly.type
_entity_poly.pdbx_seq_one_letter_code
_entity_poly.pdbx_strand_id
1 'polypeptide(L)'
;MENKSLLEQYFDQFRKNIIGIDQTFISPYGEKKIIYTDWTASGRLYKPIEEKLMNEFGPFVANTHTETSVTGSAMTNAYHKARSIIKKHVNARDRDCLITQGTGMTSVINKFQRILGLRLSEKLREYATIPEEIRPIVFISHMEHHSNQTSWLETIARVEVIPYDDKGLICFDSFAQLLEKYKDRPIKIASVTGCSNVTGIRTDY
;
A
#
# COMPACT_ATOMS: atom_id res chain seq x y z
N MET A 1 -41.77 -0.44 6.45
CA MET A 1 -40.48 0.17 6.05
C MET A 1 -39.50 -0.21 7.12
N GLU A 2 -38.51 -1.06 6.80
CA GLU A 2 -37.48 -1.44 7.77
C GLU A 2 -36.73 -0.19 8.25
N ASN A 3 -36.58 -0.05 9.56
CA ASN A 3 -35.80 1.03 10.15
C ASN A 3 -34.33 0.83 9.76
N LYS A 4 -33.84 1.61 8.78
CA LYS A 4 -32.41 1.65 8.43
C LYS A 4 -31.60 1.95 9.68
N SER A 5 -30.53 1.21 9.91
CA SER A 5 -29.62 1.47 11.03
C SER A 5 -28.95 2.85 10.91
N LEU A 6 -28.45 3.40 12.01
CA LEU A 6 -27.70 4.66 12.01
C LEU A 6 -26.52 4.62 11.01
N LEU A 7 -25.80 3.50 10.94
CA LEU A 7 -24.67 3.33 10.02
C LEU A 7 -25.12 3.28 8.57
N GLU A 8 -26.21 2.58 8.25
CA GLU A 8 -26.76 2.57 6.89
C GLU A 8 -27.14 3.96 6.43
N GLN A 9 -27.80 4.75 7.28
CA GLN A 9 -28.16 6.13 6.98
C GLN A 9 -26.91 7.00 6.77
N TYR A 10 -25.90 6.86 7.63
CA TYR A 10 -24.65 7.60 7.51
C TYR A 10 -23.92 7.29 6.19
N PHE A 11 -23.82 6.01 5.81
CA PHE A 11 -23.09 5.60 4.61
C PHE A 11 -23.89 5.72 3.30
N ASP A 12 -25.21 5.90 3.37
CA ASP A 12 -26.10 6.05 2.20
C ASP A 12 -25.63 7.16 1.23
N GLN A 13 -25.15 8.29 1.79
CA GLN A 13 -24.65 9.42 1.02
C GLN A 13 -23.42 9.08 0.15
N PHE A 14 -22.58 8.14 0.60
CA PHE A 14 -21.42 7.66 -0.16
C PHE A 14 -21.85 6.52 -1.09
N ARG A 15 -22.68 5.60 -0.59
CA ARG A 15 -23.12 4.42 -1.33
C ARG A 15 -23.76 4.78 -2.67
N LYS A 16 -24.63 5.80 -2.70
CA LYS A 16 -25.33 6.25 -3.92
C LYS A 16 -24.42 6.79 -5.01
N ASN A 17 -23.18 7.17 -4.66
CA ASN A 17 -22.19 7.73 -5.57
C ASN A 17 -21.21 6.68 -6.12
N ILE A 18 -21.31 5.42 -5.69
CA ILE A 18 -20.53 4.32 -6.26
C ILE A 18 -21.04 4.04 -7.67
N ILE A 19 -20.17 4.11 -8.68
CA ILE A 19 -20.55 3.86 -10.06
C ILE A 19 -20.96 2.38 -10.21
N GLY A 20 -22.16 2.16 -10.75
CA GLY A 20 -22.72 0.83 -10.96
C GLY A 20 -23.15 0.11 -9.68
N ILE A 21 -23.52 0.84 -8.62
CA ILE A 21 -24.04 0.27 -7.37
C ILE A 21 -25.34 -0.54 -7.56
N ASP A 22 -26.16 -0.14 -8.54
CA ASP A 22 -27.40 -0.84 -8.91
C ASP A 22 -27.27 -1.68 -10.19
N GLN A 23 -26.04 -1.89 -10.66
CA GLN A 23 -25.77 -2.65 -11.88
C GLN A 23 -26.26 -4.10 -11.74
N THR A 24 -26.88 -4.61 -12.79
CA THR A 24 -27.31 -6.00 -12.93
C THR A 24 -26.48 -6.73 -13.99
N PHE A 25 -26.56 -8.05 -13.98
CA PHE A 25 -25.98 -8.94 -14.99
C PHE A 25 -26.90 -10.14 -15.23
N ILE A 26 -26.79 -10.76 -16.41
CA ILE A 26 -27.53 -11.97 -16.75
C ILE A 26 -26.73 -13.19 -16.27
N SER A 27 -27.36 -14.01 -15.44
CA SER A 27 -26.84 -15.30 -14.99
C SER A 27 -27.65 -16.45 -15.61
N PRO A 28 -27.19 -17.71 -15.49
CA PRO A 28 -28.01 -18.88 -15.84
C PRO A 28 -29.37 -18.96 -15.11
N TYR A 29 -29.53 -18.21 -14.00
CA TYR A 29 -30.76 -18.14 -13.20
C TYR A 29 -31.53 -16.83 -13.43
N GLY A 30 -31.35 -16.19 -14.59
CA GLY A 30 -31.94 -14.91 -14.95
C GLY A 30 -31.13 -13.71 -14.49
N GLU A 31 -31.74 -12.52 -14.56
CA GLU A 31 -31.12 -11.26 -14.15
C GLU A 31 -30.84 -11.24 -12.65
N LYS A 32 -29.62 -10.82 -12.27
CA LYS A 32 -29.18 -10.66 -10.88
C LYS A 32 -28.56 -9.29 -10.67
N LYS A 33 -28.77 -8.73 -9.49
CA LYS A 33 -28.06 -7.53 -9.03
C LYS A 33 -26.64 -7.88 -8.63
N ILE A 34 -25.67 -7.04 -8.97
CA ILE A 34 -24.30 -7.18 -8.49
C ILE A 34 -24.26 -6.86 -6.99
N ILE A 35 -23.83 -7.84 -6.19
CA ILE A 35 -23.52 -7.68 -4.77
C ILE A 35 -22.00 -7.69 -4.65
N TYR A 36 -21.40 -6.51 -4.52
CA TYR A 36 -19.94 -6.37 -4.46
C TYR A 36 -19.45 -6.35 -3.01
N THR A 37 -18.73 -7.39 -2.62
CA THR A 37 -18.16 -7.58 -1.28
C THR A 37 -16.64 -7.79 -1.28
N ASP A 38 -15.98 -7.47 -2.40
CA ASP A 38 -14.54 -7.70 -2.61
C ASP A 38 -13.69 -6.41 -2.43
N TRP A 39 -14.11 -5.56 -1.47
CA TRP A 39 -13.49 -4.26 -1.22
C TRP A 39 -12.04 -4.33 -0.76
N THR A 40 -11.62 -5.45 -0.19
CA THR A 40 -10.24 -5.70 0.22
C THR A 40 -9.32 -5.87 -0.99
N ALA A 41 -9.82 -6.40 -2.11
CA ALA A 41 -9.04 -6.54 -3.34
C ALA A 41 -8.97 -5.21 -4.11
N SER A 42 -10.10 -4.52 -4.30
CA SER A 42 -10.13 -3.21 -4.93
C SER A 42 -11.37 -2.41 -4.56
N GLY A 43 -11.23 -1.08 -4.51
CA GLY A 43 -12.38 -0.19 -4.52
C GLY A 43 -13.08 -0.18 -5.89
N ARG A 44 -14.32 0.32 -5.92
CA ARG A 44 -15.04 0.69 -7.15
C ARG A 44 -14.86 2.18 -7.45
N LEU A 45 -15.07 2.56 -8.70
CA LEU A 45 -15.05 3.97 -9.12
C LEU A 45 -16.11 4.78 -8.36
N TYR A 46 -15.74 6.01 -7.99
CA TYR A 46 -16.59 6.90 -7.19
C TYR A 46 -16.92 8.13 -8.02
N LYS A 47 -18.20 8.30 -8.35
CA LYS A 47 -18.68 9.28 -9.34
C LYS A 47 -18.16 10.70 -9.12
N PRO A 48 -18.18 11.28 -7.90
CA PRO A 48 -17.62 12.61 -7.67
C PRO A 48 -16.12 12.75 -7.97
N ILE A 49 -15.33 11.67 -7.82
CA ILE A 49 -13.90 11.71 -8.16
C ILE A 49 -13.74 11.66 -9.68
N GLU A 50 -14.44 10.75 -10.35
CA GLU A 50 -14.36 10.60 -11.81
C GLU A 50 -14.85 11.85 -12.55
N GLU A 51 -15.92 12.48 -12.07
CA GLU A 51 -16.45 13.72 -12.65
C GLU A 51 -15.45 14.86 -12.52
N LYS A 52 -14.72 14.96 -11.40
CA LYS A 52 -13.65 15.94 -11.24
C LYS A 52 -12.48 15.66 -12.17
N LEU A 53 -12.02 14.42 -12.21
CA LEU A 53 -10.93 14.02 -13.10
C LEU A 53 -11.26 14.33 -14.56
N MET A 54 -12.47 14.01 -15.01
CA MET A 54 -12.90 14.20 -16.38
C MET A 54 -13.18 15.66 -16.74
N ASN A 55 -13.91 16.39 -15.88
CA ASN A 55 -14.46 17.71 -16.24
C ASN A 55 -13.64 18.88 -15.69
N GLU A 56 -12.93 18.71 -14.57
CA GLU A 56 -12.12 19.78 -13.96
C GLU A 56 -10.63 19.64 -14.28
N PHE A 57 -10.06 18.43 -14.20
CA PHE A 57 -8.64 18.22 -14.48
C PHE A 57 -8.36 17.89 -15.95
N GLY A 58 -9.17 17.02 -16.55
CA GLY A 58 -9.06 16.55 -17.94
C GLY A 58 -8.79 17.66 -18.95
N PRO A 59 -9.57 18.77 -18.96
CA PRO A 59 -9.38 19.86 -19.92
C PRO A 59 -8.05 20.60 -19.80
N PHE A 60 -7.38 20.52 -18.65
CA PHE A 60 -6.10 21.19 -18.39
C PHE A 60 -4.91 20.26 -18.45
N VAL A 61 -5.09 18.96 -18.74
CA VAL A 61 -4.00 17.98 -18.78
C VAL A 61 -2.91 18.46 -19.72
N ALA A 62 -1.75 18.70 -19.13
CA ALA A 62 -0.51 19.05 -19.78
C ALA A 62 0.64 18.47 -18.96
N ASN A 63 1.83 18.40 -19.55
CA ASN A 63 2.99 17.93 -18.82
C ASN A 63 3.22 18.85 -17.60
N THR A 64 3.40 18.25 -16.43
CA THR A 64 3.84 18.99 -15.25
C THR A 64 5.30 19.41 -15.47
N HIS A 65 5.83 20.35 -14.68
CA HIS A 65 7.20 20.90 -14.80
C HIS A 65 7.39 22.05 -15.81
N THR A 66 6.31 22.53 -16.42
CA THR A 66 6.33 23.78 -17.21
C THR A 66 5.20 24.70 -16.75
N GLU A 67 5.53 25.95 -16.43
CA GLU A 67 4.57 26.97 -16.00
C GLU A 67 4.29 28.02 -17.08
N THR A 68 4.76 27.77 -18.31
CA THR A 68 4.68 28.72 -19.43
C THR A 68 3.30 28.79 -20.07
N SER A 69 2.44 27.79 -19.85
CA SER A 69 1.04 27.80 -20.31
C SER A 69 0.08 27.71 -19.13
N VAL A 70 -1.16 28.16 -19.34
CA VAL A 70 -2.25 28.03 -18.36
C VAL A 70 -2.44 26.56 -17.95
N THR A 71 -2.42 25.64 -18.92
CA THR A 71 -2.59 24.21 -18.67
C THR A 71 -1.42 23.61 -17.88
N GLY A 72 -0.17 23.95 -18.22
CA GLY A 72 1.02 23.48 -17.52
C GLY A 72 1.10 24.01 -16.08
N SER A 73 0.83 25.30 -15.88
CA SER A 73 0.79 25.92 -14.55
C SER A 73 -0.34 25.34 -13.68
N ALA A 74 -1.54 25.18 -14.24
CA ALA A 74 -2.68 24.59 -13.53
C ALA A 74 -2.37 23.17 -13.04
N MET A 75 -1.84 22.30 -13.90
CA MET A 75 -1.50 20.92 -13.53
C MET A 75 -0.32 20.83 -12.56
N THR A 76 0.68 21.69 -12.71
CA THR A 76 1.82 21.75 -11.77
C THR A 76 1.35 22.16 -10.38
N ASN A 77 0.50 23.19 -10.27
CA ASN A 77 -0.09 23.60 -9.00
C ASN A 77 -0.99 22.53 -8.39
N ALA A 78 -1.84 21.87 -9.20
CA ALA A 78 -2.66 20.75 -8.75
C ALA A 78 -1.81 19.60 -8.20
N TYR A 79 -0.71 19.27 -8.88
CA TYR A 79 0.24 18.24 -8.43
C TYR A 79 0.89 18.60 -7.09
N HIS A 80 1.38 19.84 -6.92
CA HIS A 80 1.93 20.31 -5.64
C HIS A 80 0.89 20.28 -4.53
N LYS A 81 -0.35 20.69 -4.82
CA LYS A 81 -1.45 20.64 -3.85
C LYS A 81 -1.78 19.21 -3.42
N ALA A 82 -1.86 18.28 -4.37
CA ALA A 82 -2.08 16.86 -4.08
C ALA A 82 -0.99 16.29 -3.16
N ARG A 83 0.29 16.60 -3.44
CA ARG A 83 1.41 16.19 -2.60
C ARG A 83 1.31 16.74 -1.17
N SER A 84 0.92 18.01 -1.02
CA SER A 84 0.70 18.62 0.30
C SER A 84 -0.41 17.93 1.08
N ILE A 85 -1.53 17.61 0.42
CA ILE A 85 -2.66 16.88 1.03
C ILE A 85 -2.22 15.49 1.49
N ILE A 86 -1.53 14.73 0.64
CA ILE A 86 -1.02 13.38 0.97
C ILE A 86 -0.08 13.45 2.17
N LYS A 87 0.91 14.35 2.14
CA LYS A 87 1.86 14.54 3.26
C LYS A 87 1.13 14.84 4.57
N LYS A 88 0.15 15.75 4.55
CA LYS A 88 -0.66 16.06 5.73
C LYS A 88 -1.45 14.86 6.22
N HIS A 89 -2.04 14.07 5.31
CA HIS A 89 -2.85 12.90 5.66
C HIS A 89 -2.04 11.82 6.40
N VAL A 90 -0.77 11.65 6.04
CA VAL A 90 0.14 10.69 6.68
C VAL A 90 1.04 11.32 7.76
N ASN A 91 0.74 12.54 8.19
CA ASN A 91 1.52 13.31 9.19
C ASN A 91 3.02 13.44 8.85
N ALA A 92 3.36 13.55 7.55
CA ALA A 92 4.73 13.77 7.10
C ALA A 92 5.24 15.16 7.48
N ARG A 93 6.48 15.23 7.96
CA ARG A 93 7.21 16.46 8.31
C ARG A 93 7.98 17.02 7.11
N ASP A 94 8.55 18.22 7.27
CA ASP A 94 9.30 18.88 6.19
C ASP A 94 10.53 18.10 5.72
N ARG A 95 11.15 17.35 6.64
CA ARG A 95 12.29 16.46 6.35
C ARG A 95 11.90 15.16 5.63
N ASP A 96 10.60 14.87 5.53
CA ASP A 96 10.13 13.62 4.93
C ASP A 96 9.97 13.76 3.41
N CYS A 97 10.38 12.73 2.68
CA CYS A 97 10.28 12.68 1.23
C CYS A 97 9.01 11.93 0.80
N LEU A 98 8.29 12.47 -0.20
CA LEU A 98 7.20 11.78 -0.87
C LEU A 98 7.65 11.37 -2.27
N ILE A 99 7.84 10.06 -2.46
CA ILE A 99 8.23 9.46 -3.75
C ILE A 99 7.02 8.70 -4.30
N THR A 100 6.56 9.12 -5.48
CA THR A 100 5.51 8.41 -6.22
C THR A 100 6.14 7.34 -7.09
N GLN A 101 5.59 6.13 -7.11
CA GLN A 101 6.13 5.04 -7.91
C GLN A 101 5.04 4.12 -8.48
N GLY A 102 4.96 4.08 -9.80
CA GLY A 102 4.16 3.12 -10.57
C GLY A 102 2.74 2.93 -10.03
N THR A 103 2.27 1.68 -10.08
CA THR A 103 0.97 1.27 -9.56
C THR A 103 1.14 0.27 -8.41
N GLY A 104 0.44 0.54 -7.30
CA GLY A 104 0.33 -0.36 -6.15
C GLY A 104 1.54 -0.47 -5.23
N MET A 105 1.32 -1.09 -4.06
CA MET A 105 2.32 -1.23 -3.00
C MET A 105 3.54 -2.08 -3.41
N THR A 106 3.36 -3.08 -4.27
CA THR A 106 4.45 -3.92 -4.80
C THR A 106 5.52 -3.11 -5.52
N SER A 107 5.12 -2.12 -6.33
CA SER A 107 6.05 -1.24 -7.05
C SER A 107 6.87 -0.38 -6.09
N VAL A 108 6.22 0.14 -5.03
CA VAL A 108 6.83 1.03 -4.04
C VAL A 108 7.83 0.28 -3.17
N ILE A 109 7.47 -0.90 -2.62
CA ILE A 109 8.38 -1.66 -1.75
C ILE A 109 9.64 -2.13 -2.49
N ASN A 110 9.48 -2.59 -3.74
CA ASN A 110 10.63 -2.95 -4.57
C ASN A 110 11.52 -1.74 -4.89
N LYS A 111 10.94 -0.57 -5.16
CA LYS A 111 11.71 0.66 -5.37
C LYS A 111 12.45 1.05 -4.09
N PHE A 112 11.81 0.93 -2.93
CA PHE A 112 12.43 1.21 -1.64
C PHE A 112 13.63 0.28 -1.37
N GLN A 113 13.46 -1.03 -1.55
CA GLN A 113 14.55 -2.01 -1.42
C GLN A 113 15.73 -1.72 -2.37
N ARG A 114 15.47 -1.23 -3.59
CA ARG A 114 16.51 -0.79 -4.53
C ARG A 114 17.23 0.48 -4.06
N ILE A 115 16.50 1.46 -3.51
CA ILE A 115 17.10 2.68 -2.94
C ILE A 115 18.02 2.33 -1.77
N LEU A 116 17.64 1.34 -0.96
CA LEU A 116 18.47 0.82 0.13
C LEU A 116 19.67 -0.02 -0.34
N GLY A 117 19.81 -0.27 -1.65
CA GLY A 117 20.90 -1.09 -2.21
C GLY A 117 20.77 -2.59 -1.93
N LEU A 118 19.58 -3.09 -1.56
CA LEU A 118 19.38 -4.48 -1.14
C LEU A 118 19.05 -5.44 -2.29
N ARG A 119 18.71 -4.91 -3.47
CA ARG A 119 18.37 -5.72 -4.66
C ARG A 119 19.59 -5.82 -5.58
N LEU A 120 20.07 -7.05 -5.77
CA LEU A 120 21.05 -7.35 -6.80
C LEU A 120 20.37 -7.52 -8.16
N SER A 121 21.08 -7.15 -9.23
CA SER A 121 20.68 -7.54 -10.58
C SER A 121 20.73 -9.06 -10.70
N GLU A 122 19.70 -9.67 -11.28
CA GLU A 122 19.61 -11.13 -11.45
C GLU A 122 20.81 -11.69 -12.20
N LYS A 123 21.25 -11.00 -13.26
CA LYS A 123 22.44 -11.39 -14.04
C LYS A 123 23.75 -11.28 -13.27
N LEU A 124 23.78 -10.53 -12.17
CA LEU A 124 24.97 -10.36 -11.34
C LEU A 124 24.92 -11.23 -10.08
N ARG A 125 23.81 -11.93 -9.82
CA ARG A 125 23.57 -12.67 -8.57
C ARG A 125 24.59 -13.78 -8.35
N GLU A 126 24.96 -14.50 -9.39
CA GLU A 126 25.96 -15.58 -9.32
C GLU A 126 27.39 -15.07 -9.05
N TYR A 127 27.67 -13.80 -9.38
CA TYR A 127 28.98 -13.17 -9.17
C TYR A 127 29.07 -12.42 -7.83
N ALA A 128 27.97 -12.35 -7.07
CA ALA A 128 27.90 -11.62 -5.81
C ALA A 128 27.88 -12.61 -4.63
N THR A 129 29.01 -12.72 -3.93
CA THR A 129 29.08 -13.42 -2.64
C THR A 129 29.01 -12.40 -1.52
N ILE A 130 27.92 -12.42 -0.75
CA ILE A 130 27.75 -11.54 0.41
C ILE A 130 27.94 -12.35 1.69
N PRO A 131 29.01 -12.06 2.47
CA PRO A 131 29.27 -12.72 3.74
C PRO A 131 28.07 -12.60 4.69
N GLU A 132 27.78 -13.67 5.42
CA GLU A 132 26.58 -13.77 6.24
C GLU A 132 26.56 -12.70 7.33
N GLU A 133 27.71 -12.41 7.94
CA GLU A 133 27.91 -11.42 9.00
C GLU A 133 27.51 -9.99 8.60
N ILE A 134 27.63 -9.63 7.32
CA ILE A 134 27.27 -8.29 6.83
C ILE A 134 25.85 -8.22 6.24
N ARG A 135 25.17 -9.35 6.08
CA ARG A 135 23.80 -9.35 5.54
C ARG A 135 22.84 -8.67 6.53
N PRO A 136 22.02 -7.71 6.07
CA PRO A 136 20.93 -7.18 6.86
C PRO A 136 19.96 -8.28 7.28
N ILE A 137 19.30 -8.11 8.42
CA ILE A 137 18.18 -8.96 8.85
C ILE A 137 16.88 -8.18 8.73
N VAL A 138 15.89 -8.79 8.09
CA VAL A 138 14.53 -8.25 7.93
C VAL A 138 13.58 -9.15 8.70
N PHE A 139 12.88 -8.57 9.66
CA PHE A 139 11.83 -9.22 10.43
C PHE A 139 10.48 -8.92 9.80
N ILE A 140 9.70 -9.96 9.54
CA ILE A 140 8.34 -9.87 8.99
C ILE A 140 7.36 -10.59 9.90
N SER A 141 6.07 -10.25 9.85
CA SER A 141 5.05 -11.03 10.55
C SER A 141 4.67 -12.29 9.74
N HIS A 142 3.90 -13.19 10.34
CA HIS A 142 3.29 -14.31 9.62
C HIS A 142 2.06 -13.88 8.77
N MET A 143 1.62 -12.62 8.89
CA MET A 143 0.42 -12.08 8.24
C MET A 143 0.73 -11.28 6.96
N GLU A 144 1.97 -11.31 6.48
CA GLU A 144 2.38 -10.47 5.36
C GLU A 144 1.70 -10.85 4.05
N HIS A 145 1.30 -9.83 3.28
CA HIS A 145 1.00 -10.00 1.87
C HIS A 145 2.28 -10.36 1.09
N HIS A 146 2.15 -11.15 0.03
CA HIS A 146 3.31 -11.61 -0.77
C HIS A 146 4.14 -10.46 -1.35
N SER A 147 3.53 -9.31 -1.65
CA SER A 147 4.27 -8.12 -2.10
C SER A 147 5.32 -7.66 -1.08
N ASN A 148 5.05 -7.86 0.22
CA ASN A 148 6.00 -7.56 1.28
C ASN A 148 6.94 -8.76 1.52
N GLN A 149 6.41 -9.96 1.76
CA GLN A 149 7.24 -11.13 2.08
C GLN A 149 8.20 -11.55 0.96
N THR A 150 7.68 -11.83 -0.24
CA THR A 150 8.47 -12.40 -1.34
C THR A 150 9.52 -11.40 -1.82
N SER A 151 9.21 -10.11 -1.84
CA SER A 151 10.15 -9.09 -2.29
C SER A 151 11.39 -9.00 -1.40
N TRP A 152 11.26 -9.25 -0.09
CA TRP A 152 12.40 -9.34 0.83
C TRP A 152 13.24 -10.60 0.61
N LEU A 153 12.63 -11.75 0.32
CA LEU A 153 13.35 -13.01 0.02
C LEU A 153 14.20 -12.92 -1.25
N GLU A 154 13.85 -12.01 -2.16
CA GLU A 154 14.59 -11.72 -3.38
C GLU A 154 15.72 -10.68 -3.18
N THR A 155 15.89 -10.14 -1.97
CA THR A 155 17.01 -9.25 -1.63
C THR A 155 18.24 -10.02 -1.16
N ILE A 156 19.31 -9.29 -0.84
CA ILE A 156 20.48 -9.82 -0.16
C ILE A 156 20.27 -10.07 1.33
N ALA A 157 19.18 -9.57 1.90
CA ALA A 157 18.92 -9.65 3.32
C ALA A 157 18.54 -11.08 3.73
N ARG A 158 18.79 -11.40 4.99
CA ARG A 158 18.16 -12.53 5.65
C ARG A 158 16.74 -12.12 6.07
N VAL A 159 15.78 -13.01 5.91
CA VAL A 159 14.39 -12.77 6.32
C VAL A 159 14.04 -13.74 7.44
N GLU A 160 13.53 -13.23 8.55
CA GLU A 160 13.07 -14.02 9.70
C GLU A 160 11.61 -13.66 10.00
N VAL A 161 10.78 -14.68 10.16
CA VAL A 161 9.37 -14.49 10.57
C VAL A 161 9.33 -14.36 12.09
N ILE A 162 8.70 -13.29 12.58
CA ILE A 162 8.47 -13.08 14.01
C ILE A 162 7.38 -14.06 14.48
N PRO A 163 7.64 -14.88 15.51
CA PRO A 163 6.61 -15.75 16.10
C PRO A 163 5.39 -14.97 16.58
N TYR A 164 4.24 -15.63 16.57
CA TYR A 164 2.99 -15.05 17.05
C TYR A 164 2.61 -15.58 18.43
N ASP A 165 1.78 -14.81 19.15
CA ASP A 165 1.23 -15.19 20.46
C ASP A 165 -0.04 -16.05 20.32
N ASP A 166 -0.67 -16.42 21.43
CA ASP A 166 -1.90 -17.20 21.46
C ASP A 166 -3.11 -16.51 20.80
N LYS A 167 -3.02 -15.20 20.53
CA LYS A 167 -4.04 -14.40 19.84
C LYS A 167 -3.74 -14.22 18.35
N GLY A 168 -2.63 -14.77 17.85
CA GLY A 168 -2.18 -14.57 16.48
C GLY A 168 -1.59 -13.17 16.22
N LEU A 169 -1.21 -12.45 17.27
CA LEU A 169 -0.49 -11.18 17.16
C LEU A 169 1.02 -11.39 17.26
N ILE A 170 1.80 -10.34 16.99
CA ILE A 170 3.27 -10.40 17.13
C ILE A 170 3.63 -10.69 18.59
N CYS A 171 4.40 -11.75 18.83
CA CYS A 171 4.94 -12.04 20.16
C CYS A 171 6.18 -11.18 20.41
N PHE A 172 6.03 -10.09 21.18
CA PHE A 172 7.13 -9.17 21.47
C PHE A 172 8.26 -9.82 22.27
N ASP A 173 7.96 -10.79 23.15
CA ASP A 173 8.99 -11.52 23.90
C ASP A 173 9.87 -12.36 22.95
N SER A 174 9.25 -13.09 22.03
CA SER A 174 9.99 -13.81 20.99
C SER A 174 10.73 -12.86 20.05
N PHE A 175 10.15 -11.70 19.74
CA PHE A 175 10.82 -10.70 18.92
C PHE A 175 12.07 -10.13 19.61
N ALA A 176 12.02 -9.86 20.91
CA ALA A 176 13.17 -9.43 21.69
C ALA A 176 14.30 -10.48 21.67
N GLN A 177 13.96 -11.77 21.78
CA GLN A 177 14.93 -12.86 21.64
C GLN A 177 15.56 -12.92 20.24
N LEU A 178 14.79 -12.67 19.18
CA LEU A 178 15.32 -12.58 17.83
C LEU A 178 16.27 -11.38 17.66
N LEU A 179 15.93 -10.23 18.25
CA LEU A 179 16.81 -9.05 18.24
C LEU A 179 18.15 -9.33 18.93
N GLU A 180 18.15 -10.06 20.05
CA GLU A 180 19.38 -10.49 20.74
C GLU A 180 20.16 -11.53 19.91
N LYS A 181 19.48 -12.53 19.35
CA LYS A 181 20.06 -13.54 18.44
C LYS A 181 20.80 -12.90 17.26
N TYR A 182 20.25 -11.82 16.72
CA TYR A 182 20.80 -11.10 15.56
C TYR A 182 21.50 -9.79 15.95
N LYS A 183 21.91 -9.60 17.21
CA LYS A 183 22.47 -8.33 17.70
C LYS A 183 23.67 -7.83 16.91
N ASP A 184 24.51 -8.75 16.40
CA ASP A 184 25.73 -8.41 15.68
C ASP A 184 25.47 -8.04 14.20
N ARG A 185 24.20 -8.11 13.73
CA ARG A 185 23.85 -7.70 12.36
C ARG A 185 23.93 -6.18 12.21
N PRO A 186 24.57 -5.67 11.14
CA PRO A 186 24.81 -4.23 10.97
C PRO A 186 23.52 -3.45 10.73
N ILE A 187 22.54 -4.07 10.07
CA ILE A 187 21.25 -3.45 9.75
C ILE A 187 20.14 -4.43 10.15
N LYS A 188 19.16 -3.91 10.89
CA LYS A 188 17.97 -4.62 11.33
C LYS A 188 16.75 -3.84 10.86
N ILE A 189 15.84 -4.48 10.15
CA ILE A 189 14.63 -3.86 9.60
C ILE A 189 13.43 -4.66 10.08
N ALA A 190 12.38 -3.99 10.56
CA ALA A 190 11.07 -4.60 10.74
C ALA A 190 10.17 -4.12 9.60
N SER A 191 9.61 -5.05 8.83
CA SER A 191 8.68 -4.77 7.74
C SER A 191 7.41 -5.56 7.97
N VAL A 192 6.50 -4.98 8.77
CA VAL A 192 5.28 -5.63 9.25
C VAL A 192 4.05 -4.97 8.63
N THR A 193 3.04 -5.77 8.28
CA THR A 193 1.75 -5.25 7.83
C THR A 193 1.06 -4.47 8.94
N GLY A 194 0.40 -3.36 8.61
CA GLY A 194 -0.43 -2.64 9.57
C GLY A 194 -1.76 -3.34 9.87
N CYS A 195 -2.27 -4.12 8.92
CA CYS A 195 -3.48 -4.93 9.05
C CYS A 195 -3.46 -6.07 8.02
N SER A 196 -3.80 -7.28 8.45
CA SER A 196 -3.87 -8.43 7.54
C SER A 196 -5.02 -8.28 6.55
N ASN A 197 -4.75 -8.42 5.25
CA ASN A 197 -5.78 -8.46 4.23
C ASN A 197 -6.56 -9.80 4.20
N VAL A 198 -6.15 -10.79 5.00
CA VAL A 198 -6.80 -12.09 5.12
C VAL A 198 -7.64 -12.17 6.38
N THR A 199 -7.02 -11.90 7.55
CA THR A 199 -7.70 -12.06 8.84
C THR A 199 -8.40 -10.79 9.32
N GLY A 200 -8.04 -9.62 8.77
CA GLY A 200 -8.51 -8.31 9.27
C GLY A 200 -7.92 -7.90 10.62
N ILE A 201 -6.98 -8.69 11.16
CA ILE A 201 -6.30 -8.39 12.42
C ILE A 201 -5.35 -7.21 12.18
N ARG A 202 -5.48 -6.18 13.02
CA ARG A 202 -4.59 -5.02 13.04
C ARG A 202 -3.36 -5.34 13.88
N THR A 203 -2.19 -5.04 13.34
CA THR A 203 -0.92 -5.18 14.08
C THR A 203 -0.78 -4.03 15.07
N ASP A 204 -0.23 -4.32 16.25
CA ASP A 204 0.15 -3.33 17.24
C ASP A 204 1.56 -2.81 16.89
N TYR A 205 1.66 -1.56 16.42
CA TYR A 205 2.89 -0.92 15.94
C TYR A 205 2.90 0.59 16.20
#